data_AF-A0A7J9RTB0-F1
#
_entry.id   AF-A0A7J9RTB0-F1
#
_cell.length_a   1.000
_cell.length_b   1.000
_cell.length_c   1.000
_cell.angle_alpha   90.00
_cell.angle_beta   90.00
_cell.angle_gamma   90.00
#
_symmetry.space_group_name_H-M   'P 1'
#
loop_
_entity.id
_entity.type
_entity.pdbx_description
1 polymer ?
#
loop_
_entity_poly.entity_id
_entity_poly.type
_entity_poly.pdbx_seq_one_letter_code
_entity_poly.pdbx_strand_id
1 'polypeptide(L)' 'MKVLYTPGHTDDSISLYLEPINSVIVGDMLQGRGNYLTYTQIYENIEEMIKSVQKVLDLKLNFIYVSHGKSMNSNYVKI' A
#
# COMPACT_ATOMS: atom_id res chain seq x y z
N MET A 1 9.86 -13.73 0.54
CA MET A 1 9.25 -12.52 1.13
C MET A 1 10.30 -11.43 1.07
N LYS A 2 9.94 -10.26 0.55
CA LYS A 2 10.82 -9.11 0.43
C LYS A 2 10.27 -7.96 1.25
N VAL A 3 11.15 -7.24 1.93
CA VAL A 3 10.80 -5.98 2.60
C VAL A 3 11.00 -4.85 1.61
N LEU A 4 9.99 -4.00 1.47
CA LEU A 4 10.04 -2.79 0.66
C LEU A 4 10.05 -1.60 1.63
N TYR A 5 11.06 -0.76 1.56
CA TYR A 5 11.00 0.55 2.21
C TYR A 5 9.94 1.41 1.50
N THR A 6 8.92 1.85 2.25
CA THR A 6 7.74 2.57 1.76
C THR A 6 7.39 3.72 2.72
N PRO A 7 8.28 4.73 2.84
CA PRO A 7 8.07 5.87 3.74
C PRO A 7 6.88 6.72 3.29
N GLY A 8 6.37 7.52 4.22
CA GLY A 8 5.39 8.57 3.97
C GLY A 8 4.24 8.58 4.96
N HIS A 9 3.70 7.40 5.33
CA HIS A 9 2.79 7.31 6.48
C HIS A 9 3.57 7.60 7.78
N THR A 10 4.68 6.88 7.96
CA THR A 10 5.82 7.25 8.81
C THR A 10 7.10 7.22 8.00
N ASP A 11 8.15 7.89 8.47
CA ASP A 11 9.49 7.86 7.85
C ASP A 11 10.11 6.46 7.77
N ASP A 12 9.80 5.57 8.73
CA ASP A 12 10.32 4.21 8.81
C ASP A 12 9.38 3.12 8.25
N SER A 13 8.27 3.53 7.64
CA SER A 13 7.25 2.61 7.10
C SER A 13 7.83 1.61 6.09
N ILE A 14 7.44 0.34 6.26
CA ILE A 14 7.79 -0.76 5.35
C ILE A 14 6.55 -1.51 4.86
N SER A 15 6.68 -2.11 3.68
CA SER A 15 5.70 -3.04 3.11
C SER A 15 6.32 -4.42 2.92
N LEU A 16 5.50 -5.48 3.03
CA LEU A 16 5.94 -6.86 2.85
C LEU A 16 5.42 -7.42 1.54
N TYR A 17 6.32 -7.69 0.60
CA TYR A 17 5.98 -8.31 -0.68
C TYR A 17 6.04 -9.84 -0.58
N LEU A 18 4.88 -10.47 -0.82
CA LEU A 18 4.62 -11.89 -0.76
C LEU A 18 4.65 -12.47 -2.19
N GLU A 19 5.87 -12.65 -2.72
CA GLU A 19 6.13 -13.12 -4.08
C GLU A 19 5.32 -14.36 -4.51
N PRO A 20 5.16 -15.43 -3.70
CA PRO A 20 4.45 -16.64 -4.15
C PRO A 20 2.98 -16.42 -4.52
N ILE A 21 2.36 -15.37 -3.98
CA ILE A 21 0.96 -15.02 -4.26
C ILE A 21 0.82 -13.69 -5.01
N ASN A 22 1.95 -13.07 -5.37
CA ASN A 22 2.03 -11.74 -5.98
C ASN A 22 1.18 -10.69 -5.23
N SER A 23 1.31 -10.63 -3.91
CA SER A 23 0.51 -9.72 -3.07
C SER A 23 1.40 -8.95 -2.10
N VAL A 24 0.91 -7.83 -1.59
CA VAL A 24 1.68 -6.97 -0.67
C VAL A 24 0.86 -6.65 0.58
N ILE A 25 1.53 -6.58 1.73
CA ILE A 25 0.98 -5.96 2.95
C ILE A 25 1.58 -4.55 3.03
N VAL A 26 0.73 -3.52 2.99
CA VAL A 26 1.16 -2.10 2.94
C VAL A 26 0.99 -1.34 4.26
N GLY A 27 0.50 -2.00 5.29
CA GLY A 27 0.20 -1.36 6.57
C GLY A 27 -0.82 -0.23 6.41
N ASP A 28 -0.48 0.94 6.95
CA ASP A 28 -1.31 2.15 6.95
C ASP A 28 -1.07 3.07 5.75
N MET A 29 -0.19 2.70 4.81
CA MET A 29 0.08 3.48 3.59
C MET A 29 -1.19 3.69 2.74
N LEU A 30 -2.07 2.67 2.70
CA LEU A 30 -3.39 2.74 2.05
C LEU A 30 -4.46 2.25 3.02
N GLN A 31 -5.69 2.70 2.82
CA GLN A 31 -6.86 2.21 3.54
C GLN A 31 -7.96 1.77 2.59
N GLY A 32 -8.75 0.78 3.02
CA GLY A 32 -9.97 0.39 2.33
C GLY A 32 -11.12 1.32 2.69
N ARG A 33 -11.78 1.91 1.68
CA ARG A 33 -12.97 2.75 1.84
C ARG A 33 -14.08 2.27 0.93
N GLY A 34 -15.05 1.54 1.50
CA GLY A 34 -16.11 0.90 0.73
C GLY A 34 -15.54 -0.16 -0.22
N ASN A 35 -15.59 0.12 -1.53
CA ASN A 35 -15.20 -0.81 -2.60
C ASN A 35 -13.91 -0.40 -3.33
N TYR A 36 -13.07 0.44 -2.72
CA TYR A 36 -11.77 0.84 -3.28
C TYR A 36 -10.72 1.04 -2.19
N LEU A 37 -9.45 1.01 -2.59
CA LEU A 37 -8.31 1.43 -1.78
C LEU A 37 -7.97 2.87 -2.12
N THR A 38 -7.61 3.66 -1.12
CA THR A 38 -7.22 5.06 -1.28
C THR A 38 -6.18 5.46 -0.23
N TYR A 39 -5.62 6.66 -0.36
CA TYR A 39 -4.69 7.20 0.64
C TYR A 39 -5.35 7.28 2.02
N THR A 40 -4.54 7.06 3.05
CA THR A 40 -4.90 7.44 4.42
C THR A 40 -4.92 8.96 4.57
N GLN A 41 -5.71 9.47 5.52
CA GLN A 41 -5.72 10.91 5.85
C GLN A 41 -4.65 11.31 6.87
N ILE A 42 -4.00 10.34 7.50
CA ILE A 42 -2.95 10.56 8.50
C ILE A 42 -1.64 10.08 7.90
N TYR A 43 -0.66 10.98 7.77
CA TYR A 43 0.66 10.72 7.23
C TYR A 43 1.64 11.80 7.69
N GLU A 44 2.93 11.47 7.68
CA GLU A 44 4.01 12.43 7.95
C GLU A 44 4.45 13.17 6.68
N ASN A 45 4.51 12.48 5.53
CA ASN A 45 4.96 13.06 4.26
C ASN A 45 4.20 12.48 3.05
N ILE A 46 3.31 13.30 2.46
CA ILE A 46 2.49 12.90 1.32
C ILE A 46 3.31 12.65 0.04
N GLU A 47 4.37 13.41 -0.21
CA GLU A 47 5.16 13.25 -1.44
C GLU A 47 5.92 11.92 -1.43
N GLU A 48 6.45 11.52 -0.28
CA GLU A 48 7.06 10.20 -0.10
C GLU A 48 6.02 9.09 -0.17
N MET A 49 4.85 9.27 0.46
CA MET A 49 3.77 8.30 0.41
C MET A 49 3.32 8.03 -1.04
N ILE A 50 3.17 9.07 -1.86
CA ILE A 50 2.83 8.93 -3.29
C ILE A 50 3.89 8.11 -4.04
N LYS A 51 5.18 8.40 -3.81
CA LYS A 51 6.29 7.64 -4.44
C LYS A 51 6.28 6.18 -3.99
N SER A 52 6.04 5.94 -2.70
CA SER A 52 5.93 4.59 -2.12
C SER A 52 4.75 3.81 -2.71
N VAL A 53 3.60 4.45 -2.88
CA VAL A 53 2.44 3.84 -3.53
C VAL A 53 2.74 3.50 -4.98
N GLN A 54 3.34 4.41 -5.75
CA GLN A 54 3.72 4.13 -7.14
C GLN A 54 4.68 2.94 -7.25
N LYS A 55 5.70 2.90 -6.39
CA LYS A 55 6.66 1.77 -6.30
C LYS A 55 5.95 0.43 -6.05
N VAL A 56 4.91 0.41 -5.23
CA VAL A 56 4.11 -0.79 -4.98
C VAL A 56 3.23 -1.14 -6.18
N LEU A 57 2.60 -0.16 -6.84
CA LEU A 57 1.75 -0.39 -8.01
C LEU A 57 2.54 -0.89 -9.24
N ASP A 58 3.78 -0.46 -9.40
CA ASP A 58 4.67 -0.90 -10.49
C ASP A 58 4.96 -2.42 -10.45
N LEU A 59 4.75 -3.07 -9.30
CA LEU A 59 4.89 -4.52 -9.15
C LEU A 59 3.75 -5.32 -9.80
N LYS A 60 2.67 -4.67 -10.25
CA LYS A 60 1.50 -5.32 -10.90
C LYS A 60 0.94 -6.48 -10.04
N LEU A 61 0.66 -6.16 -8.78
CA LEU A 61 0.23 -7.11 -7.76
C LEU A 61 -1.17 -7.67 -8.02
N ASN A 62 -1.45 -8.86 -7.50
CA ASN A 62 -2.78 -9.48 -7.48
C ASN A 62 -3.65 -8.93 -6.34
N PHE A 63 -3.07 -8.65 -5.17
CA PHE A 63 -3.84 -8.26 -3.98
C PHE A 63 -3.04 -7.34 -3.06
N ILE A 64 -3.73 -6.41 -2.41
CA ILE A 64 -3.15 -5.45 -1.46
C ILE A 64 -3.87 -5.63 -0.13
N TYR A 65 -3.09 -5.95 0.90
CA TYR A 65 -3.53 -6.06 2.28
C TYR A 65 -3.25 -4.76 3.03
N VAL A 66 -4.30 -4.19 3.62
CA VAL A 66 -4.26 -2.93 4.38
C VAL A 66 -4.56 -3.20 5.85
N SER A 67 -4.02 -2.36 6.74
CA SER A 67 -4.31 -2.42 8.19
C SER A 67 -5.73 -1.93 8.52
N HIS A 68 -6.25 -0.96 7.76
CA HIS A 68 -7.55 -0.35 8.01
C HIS A 68 -8.51 -0.49 6.82
N GLY A 69 -9.70 -1.01 7.10
CA GLY A 69 -10.74 -1.26 6.11
C GLY A 69 -10.57 -2.60 5.39
N LYS A 70 -11.24 -2.74 4.24
CA LYS A 70 -11.25 -4.01 3.48
C LYS A 70 -10.04 -4.07 2.54
N SER A 71 -9.26 -5.14 2.67
CA SER A 71 -8.21 -5.51 1.71
C SER A 71 -8.83 -6.00 0.40
N MET A 72 -8.19 -5.73 -0.74
CA MET A 72 -8.77 -5.99 -2.06
C MET A 72 -7.73 -6.12 -3.17
N ASN A 73 -8.18 -6.54 -4.35
CA ASN A 73 -7.34 -6.63 -5.54
C ASN A 73 -6.81 -5.24 -5.96
N SER A 74 -5.60 -5.22 -6.51
CA SER A 74 -4.91 -3.98 -6.92
C SER A 74 -5.70 -3.12 -7.91
N ASN A 75 -6.59 -3.72 -8.72
CA ASN A 75 -7.45 -3.01 -9.67
C ASN A 75 -8.49 -2.10 -9.00
N TYR A 76 -8.68 -2.20 -7.68
CA TYR A 76 -9.59 -1.37 -6.93
C TYR A 76 -8.90 -0.17 -6.25
N VAL A 77 -7.64 0.11 -6.57
CA VAL A 77 -6.94 1.32 -6.11
C VAL A 77 -7.48 2.56 -6.84
N LYS A 78 -7.87 3.59 -6.09
CA LYS A 78 -8.39 4.88 -6.58
C LYS A 78 -7.65 6.03 -5.90
N ILE A 79 -6.67 6.58 -6.60
CA ILE A 79 -5.74 7.62 -6.17
C ILE A 79 -5.31 8.46 -7.36
#